data_AF-X5MNX8-F1
#
_entry.id   AF-X5MNX8-F1
#
_cell.length_a   1.000
_cell.length_b   1.000
_cell.length_c   1.000
_cell.angle_alpha   90.00
_cell.angle_beta   90.00
_cell.angle_gamma   90.00
#
_symmetry.space_group_name_H-M   'P 1'
#
loop_
_entity.id
_entity.type
_entity.pdbx_description
1 polymer ?
#
loop_
_entity_poly.entity_id
_entity_poly.type
_entity_poly.pdbx_seq_one_letter_code
_entity_poly.pdbx_strand_id
1 'polypeptide(L)'
;METRNSLPLTMKIWLGAMMAANLSSLFFIKNHVAARWVLGALIVGHAWIAVLEASGTYTVQGGQVSLGHFIVWAPAIYALYRYRSEIRLPSAYGFWACAMFFFYGVSLVFDFRDAFIWIGSQLA
;
A
#
# COMPACT_ATOMS: atom_id res chain seq x y z
N MET A 1 18.83 7.01 -2.38
CA MET A 1 18.26 7.92 -1.35
C MET A 1 17.95 9.32 -1.89
N GLU A 2 18.76 9.86 -2.80
CA GLU A 2 18.55 11.20 -3.42
C GLU A 2 17.15 11.39 -4.04
N THR A 3 16.65 10.40 -4.79
CA THR A 3 15.36 10.48 -5.51
C THR A 3 14.14 10.60 -4.59
N ARG A 4 14.19 10.03 -3.37
CA ARG A 4 13.12 10.20 -2.36
C ARG A 4 13.19 11.59 -1.73
N ASN A 5 14.39 12.10 -1.54
CA ASN A 5 14.61 13.43 -0.97
C ASN A 5 14.24 14.56 -1.94
N SER A 6 14.21 14.29 -3.26
CA SER A 6 13.78 15.26 -4.28
C SER A 6 12.26 15.31 -4.50
N LEU A 7 11.47 14.45 -3.84
CA LEU A 7 10.01 14.49 -3.99
C LEU A 7 9.41 15.81 -3.45
N PRO A 8 8.36 16.34 -4.09
CA PRO A 8 7.60 17.47 -3.56
C PRO A 8 7.12 17.19 -2.13
N LEU A 9 7.06 18.24 -1.29
CA LEU A 9 6.66 18.10 0.11
C LEU A 9 5.27 17.45 0.26
N THR A 10 4.33 17.81 -0.62
CA THR A 10 2.98 17.23 -0.64
C THR A 10 3.01 15.71 -0.81
N MET A 11 3.86 15.19 -1.69
CA MET A 11 4.00 13.74 -1.89
C MET A 11 4.69 13.06 -0.70
N LYS A 12 5.68 13.69 -0.09
CA LYS A 12 6.31 13.16 1.13
C LYS A 12 5.29 13.04 2.27
N ILE A 13 4.43 14.06 2.44
CA ILE A 13 3.36 14.05 3.44
C ILE A 13 2.35 12.93 3.12
N TRP A 14 1.93 12.79 1.85
CA TRP A 14 1.02 11.73 1.44
C TRP A 14 1.56 10.33 1.74
N LEU A 15 2.80 10.05 1.31
CA LEU A 15 3.46 8.77 1.54
C LEU A 15 3.70 8.50 3.03
N GLY A 16 4.09 9.53 3.79
CA GLY A 16 4.28 9.44 5.24
C GLY A 16 2.97 9.14 5.98
N ALA A 17 1.88 9.84 5.63
CA ALA A 17 0.57 9.61 6.21
C ALA A 17 0.04 8.20 5.90
N MET A 18 0.24 7.73 4.67
CA MET A 18 -0.13 6.37 4.28
C MET A 18 0.69 5.31 5.02
N MET A 19 2.01 5.52 5.16
CA MET A 19 2.87 4.63 5.94
C MET A 19 2.41 4.56 7.41
N ALA A 20 2.13 5.72 8.03
CA ALA A 20 1.61 5.78 9.39
C ALA A 20 0.26 5.05 9.51
N ALA A 21 -0.65 5.23 8.55
CA ALA A 21 -1.94 4.53 8.50
C ALA A 21 -1.75 3.01 8.40
N ASN A 22 -0.87 2.53 7.52
CA ASN A 22 -0.54 1.10 7.42
C ASN A 22 0.06 0.56 8.73
N LEU A 23 1.03 1.25 9.33
CA LEU A 23 1.65 0.82 10.60
C LEU A 23 0.64 0.81 11.75
N SER A 24 -0.32 1.72 11.76
CA SER A 24 -1.37 1.76 12.78
C SER A 24 -2.31 0.54 12.74
N SER A 25 -2.26 -0.30 11.69
CA SER A 25 -2.89 -1.63 11.69
C SER A 25 -2.49 -2.48 12.91
N LEU A 26 -1.27 -2.29 13.44
CA LEU A 26 -0.75 -2.99 14.63
C LEU A 26 -1.65 -2.84 15.85
N PHE A 27 -2.37 -1.71 15.99
CA PHE A 27 -3.31 -1.50 17.09
C PHE A 27 -4.58 -2.35 16.96
N PHE A 28 -4.89 -2.83 15.76
CA PHE A 28 -6.15 -3.49 15.43
C PHE A 28 -6.00 -4.98 15.12
N ILE A 29 -4.79 -5.49 14.87
CA ILE A 29 -4.56 -6.87 14.42
C ILE A 29 -5.09 -7.96 15.36
N LYS A 30 -5.19 -7.69 16.66
CA LYS A 30 -5.68 -8.70 17.62
C LYS A 30 -7.15 -9.02 17.35
N ASN A 31 -7.97 -7.99 17.13
CA ASN A 31 -9.42 -8.11 17.10
C ASN A 31 -9.99 -8.11 15.67
N HIS A 32 -9.24 -7.60 14.68
CA HIS A 32 -9.76 -7.37 13.34
C HIS A 32 -8.96 -8.11 12.28
N VAL A 33 -9.63 -8.97 11.52
CA VAL A 33 -8.99 -9.76 10.46
C VAL A 33 -8.46 -8.84 9.36
N ALA A 34 -9.22 -7.83 8.95
CA ALA A 34 -8.80 -6.89 7.91
C ALA A 34 -7.51 -6.13 8.27
N ALA A 35 -7.30 -5.81 9.55
CA ALA A 35 -6.06 -5.18 10.01
C ALA A 35 -4.83 -6.09 9.81
N ARG A 36 -4.99 -7.41 9.97
CA ARG A 36 -3.91 -8.39 9.69
C ARG A 36 -3.55 -8.41 8.20
N TRP A 37 -4.54 -8.28 7.32
CA TRP A 37 -4.31 -8.19 5.87
C TRP A 37 -3.60 -6.91 5.46
N VAL A 38 -3.97 -5.76 6.05
CA VAL A 38 -3.25 -4.49 5.83
C VAL A 38 -1.80 -4.60 6.30
N LEU A 39 -1.56 -5.14 7.50
CA LEU A 39 -0.20 -5.35 8.01
C LEU A 39 0.59 -6.32 7.13
N GLY A 40 -0.04 -7.43 6.71
CA GLY A 40 0.55 -8.40 5.81
C GLY A 40 0.95 -7.78 4.47
N ALA A 41 0.08 -6.96 3.88
CA ALA A 41 0.37 -6.23 2.65
C ALA A 41 1.58 -5.29 2.81
N LEU A 42 1.67 -4.57 3.94
CA LEU A 42 2.83 -3.74 4.25
C LEU A 42 4.12 -4.56 4.31
N ILE A 43 4.12 -5.65 5.09
CA ILE A 43 5.31 -6.50 5.30
C ILE A 43 5.73 -7.17 4.00
N VAL A 44 4.81 -7.85 3.32
CA VAL A 44 5.09 -8.58 2.08
C VAL A 44 5.56 -7.64 0.98
N GLY A 45 4.91 -6.47 0.83
CA GLY A 45 5.32 -5.48 -0.16
C GLY A 45 6.73 -4.95 0.08
N HIS A 46 7.07 -4.62 1.32
CA HIS A 46 8.42 -4.13 1.64
C HIS A 46 9.48 -5.23 1.57
N ALA A 47 9.16 -6.45 2.01
CA ALA A 47 10.06 -7.59 1.93
C ALA A 47 10.38 -7.95 0.47
N TRP A 48 9.37 -7.93 -0.42
CA TRP A 48 9.56 -8.11 -1.85
C TRP A 48 10.60 -7.12 -2.40
N ILE A 49 10.43 -5.83 -2.12
CA ILE A 49 11.33 -4.79 -2.63
C ILE A 49 12.73 -4.96 -2.06
N ALA A 50 12.85 -5.22 -0.76
CA ALA A 50 14.13 -5.46 -0.11
C ALA A 50 14.88 -6.66 -0.71
N VAL A 51 14.19 -7.75 -1.05
CA VAL A 51 14.79 -8.93 -1.69
C VAL A 51 15.26 -8.60 -3.11
N LEU A 52 14.47 -7.85 -3.89
CA LEU A 52 14.88 -7.43 -5.23
C LEU A 52 16.11 -6.52 -5.20
N GLU A 53 16.11 -5.52 -4.31
CA GLU A 53 17.25 -4.61 -4.16
C GLU A 53 18.51 -5.37 -3.67
N ALA A 54 18.36 -6.31 -2.74
CA ALA A 54 19.48 -7.11 -2.22
C ALA A 54 20.07 -8.06 -3.27
N SER A 55 19.31 -8.46 -4.29
CA SER A 55 19.82 -9.32 -5.37
C SER A 55 20.88 -8.65 -6.25
N GLY A 56 20.98 -7.31 -6.21
CA GLY A 56 21.91 -6.52 -7.04
C GLY A 56 21.68 -6.62 -8.55
N THR A 57 20.66 -7.38 -8.98
CA THR A 57 20.44 -7.76 -10.38
C THR A 57 19.41 -6.84 -11.05
N TYR A 58 18.58 -6.17 -10.25
CA TYR A 58 17.46 -5.36 -10.74
C TYR A 58 17.40 -4.01 -10.02
N THR A 59 17.29 -2.94 -10.81
CA THR A 59 16.88 -1.63 -10.29
C THR A 59 15.36 -1.58 -10.31
N VAL A 60 14.75 -1.57 -9.13
CA VAL A 60 13.29 -1.50 -9.00
C VAL A 60 12.78 -0.19 -9.62
N GLN A 61 11.85 -0.32 -10.57
CA GLN A 61 11.23 0.82 -11.25
C GLN A 61 9.89 1.18 -10.60
N GLY A 62 9.49 2.46 -10.70
CA GLY A 62 8.24 2.94 -10.11
C GLY A 62 7.01 2.15 -10.53
N GLY A 63 6.83 1.89 -11.83
CA GLY A 63 5.69 1.12 -12.32
C GLY A 63 5.68 -0.36 -11.89
N GLN A 64 6.86 -0.94 -11.63
CA GLN A 64 6.96 -2.28 -11.02
C GLN A 64 6.48 -2.26 -9.57
N VAL A 65 6.81 -1.21 -8.80
CA VAL A 65 6.26 -1.01 -7.44
C VAL A 65 4.75 -0.89 -7.48
N SER A 66 4.23 -0.09 -8.42
CA SER A 66 2.79 0.09 -8.60
C SER A 66 2.06 -1.21 -8.95
N LEU A 67 2.63 -2.06 -9.80
CA LEU A 67 2.09 -3.40 -10.06
C LEU A 67 2.12 -4.27 -8.80
N GLY A 68 3.22 -4.19 -8.04
CA GLY A 68 3.35 -4.83 -6.74
C GLY A 68 2.21 -4.41 -5.81
N HIS A 69 1.95 -3.12 -5.64
CA HIS A 69 0.84 -2.60 -4.82
C HIS A 69 -0.50 -3.21 -5.21
N PHE A 70 -0.81 -3.36 -6.50
CA PHE A 70 -2.05 -4.04 -6.90
C PHE A 70 -2.15 -5.45 -6.33
N ILE A 71 -1.08 -6.22 -6.44
CA ILE A 71 -1.05 -7.62 -5.99
C ILE A 71 -1.16 -7.71 -4.47
N VAL A 72 -0.43 -6.88 -3.71
CA VAL A 72 -0.44 -6.95 -2.23
C VAL A 72 -1.60 -6.21 -1.58
N TRP A 73 -2.07 -5.10 -2.13
CA TRP A 73 -3.09 -4.26 -1.50
C TRP A 73 -4.51 -4.68 -1.90
N ALA A 74 -4.74 -5.27 -3.08
CA ALA A 74 -6.07 -5.74 -3.45
C ALA A 74 -6.65 -6.75 -2.45
N PRO A 75 -5.90 -7.76 -1.94
CA PRO A 75 -6.37 -8.62 -0.86
C PRO A 75 -6.72 -7.86 0.42
N ALA A 76 -5.98 -6.80 0.76
CA ALA A 76 -6.23 -6.00 1.96
C ALA A 76 -7.49 -5.12 1.83
N ILE A 77 -7.72 -4.49 0.67
CA ILE A 77 -8.99 -3.81 0.37
C ILE A 77 -10.15 -4.79 0.40
N TYR A 78 -9.98 -5.94 -0.25
CA TYR A 78 -11.00 -6.99 -0.26
C TYR A 78 -11.33 -7.43 1.17
N ALA A 79 -10.33 -7.61 2.03
CA ALA A 79 -10.54 -7.94 3.44
C ALA A 79 -11.29 -6.83 4.19
N LEU A 80 -10.92 -5.56 4.01
CA LEU A 80 -11.66 -4.43 4.60
C LEU A 80 -13.14 -4.44 4.17
N TYR A 81 -13.43 -4.78 2.91
CA TYR A 81 -14.81 -4.88 2.41
C TYR A 81 -15.52 -6.14 2.91
N ARG A 82 -14.84 -7.28 2.93
CA ARG A 82 -15.39 -8.59 3.32
C ARG A 82 -15.75 -8.63 4.81
N TYR A 83 -14.95 -7.96 5.65
CA TYR A 83 -15.14 -7.85 7.10
C TYR A 83 -15.75 -6.51 7.51
N ARG A 84 -16.42 -5.80 6.58
CA ARG A 84 -17.02 -4.48 6.83
C ARG A 84 -18.06 -4.47 7.96
N SER A 85 -18.66 -5.62 8.30
CA SER A 85 -19.59 -5.75 9.43
C SER A 85 -18.92 -5.48 10.80
N GLU A 86 -17.59 -5.57 10.87
CA GLU A 86 -16.81 -5.20 12.06
C GLU A 86 -16.58 -3.68 12.17
N ILE A 87 -16.78 -2.94 11.08
CA ILE A 87 -16.52 -1.51 10.99
C ILE A 87 -17.69 -0.74 11.61
N ARG A 88 -17.49 -0.22 12.82
CA ARG A 88 -18.41 0.73 13.46
C ARG A 88 -17.86 2.14 13.28
N LEU A 89 -18.50 2.97 12.46
CA LEU A 89 -18.02 4.31 12.13
C LEU A 89 -17.63 5.20 13.33
N PRO A 90 -18.36 5.24 14.46
CA PRO A 90 -17.95 6.07 15.61
C PRO A 90 -16.78 5.48 16.43
N SER A 91 -16.13 4.42 15.97
CA SER A 91 -14.98 3.79 16.65
C SER A 91 -13.65 4.15 16.00
N ALA A 92 -12.55 4.05 16.77
CA ALA A 92 -11.20 4.25 16.26
C ALA A 92 -10.87 3.32 15.08
N TYR A 93 -11.27 2.05 15.15
CA TYR A 93 -11.13 1.10 14.05
C TYR A 93 -11.96 1.51 12.82
N GLY A 94 -13.18 2.02 13.05
CA GLY A 94 -14.05 2.51 11.98
C GLY A 94 -13.41 3.65 11.19
N PHE A 95 -12.93 4.67 11.90
CA PHE A 95 -12.22 5.79 11.30
C PHE A 95 -10.95 5.33 10.55
N TRP A 96 -10.16 4.47 11.18
CA TRP A 96 -8.96 3.90 10.58
C TRP A 96 -9.27 3.11 9.30
N ALA A 97 -10.29 2.25 9.30
CA ALA A 97 -10.68 1.47 8.14
C ALA A 97 -11.15 2.36 6.98
N CYS A 98 -11.90 3.43 7.26
CA CYS A 98 -12.26 4.43 6.25
C CYS A 98 -11.02 5.14 5.68
N ALA A 99 -10.05 5.53 6.52
CA ALA A 99 -8.80 6.11 6.06
C ALA A 99 -8.00 5.14 5.17
N MET A 100 -7.95 3.85 5.53
CA MET A 100 -7.29 2.83 4.71
C MET A 100 -7.97 2.64 3.35
N PHE A 101 -9.31 2.60 3.31
CA PHE A 101 -10.05 2.58 2.04
C PHE A 101 -9.72 3.79 1.18
N PHE A 102 -9.66 4.98 1.79
CA PHE A 102 -9.30 6.20 1.08
C PHE A 102 -7.88 6.14 0.52
N PHE A 103 -6.87 5.82 1.34
CA PHE A 103 -5.48 5.76 0.89
C PHE A 103 -5.29 4.72 -0.21
N TYR A 104 -5.75 3.49 0.00
CA TYR A 104 -5.60 2.44 -1.00
C TYR A 104 -6.41 2.73 -2.26
N GLY A 105 -7.64 3.22 -2.13
CA GLY A 105 -8.48 3.56 -3.28
C GLY A 105 -7.86 4.66 -4.15
N VAL A 106 -7.42 5.75 -3.54
CA VAL A 106 -6.77 6.86 -4.27
C VAL A 106 -5.45 6.40 -4.89
N SER A 107 -4.60 5.70 -4.14
CA SER A 107 -3.30 5.29 -4.64
C SER A 107 -3.38 4.23 -5.73
N LEU A 108 -4.30 3.26 -5.63
CA LEU A 108 -4.46 2.25 -6.68
C LEU A 108 -4.88 2.86 -8.03
N VAL A 109 -5.58 3.99 -8.06
CA VAL A 109 -5.88 4.68 -9.33
C VAL A 109 -4.59 5.13 -10.04
N PHE A 110 -3.66 5.72 -9.30
CA PHE A 110 -2.37 6.14 -9.84
C PHE A 110 -1.47 4.94 -10.16
N ASP A 111 -1.41 3.97 -9.25
CA ASP A 111 -0.62 2.75 -9.44
C ASP A 111 -1.09 1.97 -10.69
N PHE A 112 -2.39 2.00 -11.01
CA PHE A 112 -2.90 1.28 -12.18
C PHE A 112 -2.30 1.87 -13.44
N ARG A 113 -2.39 3.19 -13.59
CA ARG A 113 -1.82 3.91 -14.73
C ARG A 113 -0.33 3.63 -14.86
N ASP A 114 0.42 3.75 -13.77
CA ASP A 114 1.88 3.64 -13.80
C ASP A 114 2.34 2.20 -14.04
N ALA A 115 1.62 1.21 -13.52
CA ALA A 115 1.84 -0.20 -13.83
C ALA A 115 1.58 -0.50 -15.31
N PHE A 116 0.49 0.03 -15.89
CA PHE A 116 0.17 -0.17 -17.31
C PHE A 116 1.21 0.45 -18.24
N ILE A 117 1.66 1.69 -17.95
CA ILE A 117 2.72 2.35 -18.73
C ILE A 117 4.01 1.52 -18.67
N TRP A 118 4.37 1.01 -17.48
CA TRP A 118 5.56 0.20 -17.31
C TRP A 118 5.48 -1.14 -18.05
N ILE A 119 4.37 -1.87 -17.94
CA ILE A 119 4.18 -3.12 -18.69
C ILE A 119 4.30 -2.86 -20.20
N GLY A 120 3.68 -1.78 -20.69
CA GLY A 120 3.78 -1.38 -22.10
C GLY A 120 5.22 -1.10 -22.54
N SER A 121 6.04 -0.48 -21.69
CA SER A 121 7.44 -0.20 -22.01
C SER A 121 8.36 -1.43 -21.98
N GLN A 122 7.93 -2.55 -21.37
CA GLN A 122 8.68 -3.81 -21.40
C GLN A 122 8.38 -4.66 -22.64
N LEU A 123 7.29 -4.36 -23.35
CA LEU A 123 6.81 -5.14 -24.51
C LEU A 123 7.12 -4.48 -25.86
N ALA A 124 7.65 -3.26 -25.85
CA ALA A 124 8.08 -2.50 -27.02
C ALA A 124 9.58 -2.70 -27.27
#